data_AF-A0AAP4X4W1-F1
#
_entry.id   AF-A0AAP4X4W1-F1
#
_cell.length_a   1.000
_cell.length_b   1.000
_cell.length_c   1.000
_cell.angle_alpha   90.00
_cell.angle_beta   90.00
_cell.angle_gamma   90.00
#
_symmetry.space_group_name_H-M   'P 1'
#
loop_
_entity.id
_entity.type
_entity.pdbx_description
1 polymer ?
#
loop_
_entity_poly.entity_id
_entity_poly.type
_entity_poly.pdbx_seq_one_letter_code
_entity_poly.pdbx_strand_id
1 'polypeptide(L)'
;MKIGVSLAILLLTFSNSVLADCKSELADRLEADLNLTYQKFDQTNDSGFRLLEASGCYAEAASLIKTFIKHNNSKENALIWHLAQMEGFAGNYEQAITHAKSVLIDNEDLSKFPMHWNDFVLGNIAFWSKDEQSLKKHIDNIQINSGFKPNKINLKYLSKLLVNFDSSYKEALL
;
A
#
# COMPACT_ATOMS: atom_id res chain seq x y z
N MET A 1 -33.02 43.39 32.65
CA MET A 1 -31.97 43.61 31.63
C MET A 1 -31.38 42.25 31.30
N LYS A 2 -31.66 41.69 30.12
CA LYS A 2 -31.18 40.36 29.70
C LYS A 2 -29.78 40.51 29.12
N ILE A 3 -28.79 39.82 29.67
CA ILE A 3 -27.48 39.69 29.05
C ILE A 3 -27.38 38.25 28.57
N GLY A 4 -27.67 38.05 27.28
CA GLY A 4 -27.41 36.78 26.60
C GLY A 4 -25.93 36.70 26.26
N VAL A 5 -25.26 35.67 26.75
CA VAL A 5 -23.91 35.32 26.31
C VAL A 5 -24.06 34.26 25.22
N SER A 6 -23.95 34.68 23.96
CA SER A 6 -23.77 33.77 22.83
C SER A 6 -22.36 33.18 22.90
N LEU A 7 -22.26 31.87 23.13
CA LEU A 7 -21.01 31.14 23.05
C LEU A 7 -20.69 30.83 21.58
N ALA A 8 -19.66 31.47 21.04
CA ALA A 8 -19.20 31.28 19.67
C ALA A 8 -18.59 29.89 19.49
N ILE A 9 -19.03 29.19 18.45
CA ILE A 9 -18.46 27.90 18.01
C ILE A 9 -17.13 28.19 17.31
N LEU A 10 -16.03 27.76 17.92
CA LEU A 10 -14.69 27.81 17.31
C LEU A 10 -14.55 26.62 16.35
N LEU A 11 -14.76 26.85 15.06
CA LEU A 11 -14.46 25.89 13.99
C LEU A 11 -12.94 25.78 13.81
N LEU A 12 -12.36 24.71 14.34
CA LEU A 12 -10.95 24.34 14.13
C LEU A 12 -10.76 23.83 12.69
N THR A 13 -10.37 24.69 11.75
CA THR A 13 -10.00 24.30 10.39
C THR A 13 -8.52 23.87 10.35
N PHE A 14 -8.24 22.61 10.69
CA PHE A 14 -6.90 22.02 10.53
C PHE A 14 -6.94 20.85 9.55
N SER A 15 -6.80 21.09 8.24
CA SER A 15 -6.58 19.98 7.28
C SER A 15 -5.88 20.32 5.95
N ASN A 16 -5.50 21.58 5.66
CA ASN A 16 -4.99 21.91 4.32
C ASN A 16 -3.46 21.85 4.17
N SER A 17 -2.71 21.87 5.28
CA SER A 17 -1.24 21.97 5.23
C SER A 17 -0.59 20.67 4.73
N VAL A 18 -1.03 19.51 5.22
CA VAL A 18 -0.44 18.20 4.88
C VAL A 18 -0.70 17.82 3.41
N LEU A 19 -1.88 18.12 2.87
CA LEU A 19 -2.20 17.85 1.46
C LEU A 19 -1.44 18.78 0.49
N ALA A 20 -1.20 20.04 0.88
CA ALA A 20 -0.38 20.95 0.10
C ALA A 20 1.09 20.49 0.09
N ASP A 21 1.55 19.91 1.20
CA ASP A 21 2.91 19.38 1.37
C ASP A 21 3.16 18.16 0.46
N CYS A 22 2.29 17.15 0.49
CA CYS A 22 2.44 15.95 -0.33
C CYS A 22 2.49 16.24 -1.83
N LYS A 23 1.68 17.19 -2.32
CA LYS A 23 1.70 17.60 -3.74
C LYS A 23 3.00 18.29 -4.13
N SER A 24 3.56 19.10 -3.23
CA SER A 24 4.86 19.73 -3.46
C SER A 24 5.97 18.68 -3.47
N GLU A 25 5.98 17.77 -2.49
CA GLU A 25 6.95 16.67 -2.46
C GLU A 25 6.87 15.82 -3.73
N LEU A 26 5.66 15.50 -4.20
CA LEU A 26 5.47 14.76 -5.46
C LEU A 26 6.11 15.48 -6.65
N ALA A 27 5.91 16.80 -6.77
CA ALA A 27 6.50 17.58 -7.85
C ALA A 27 8.04 17.47 -7.83
N ASP A 28 8.65 17.64 -6.65
CA ASP A 28 10.11 17.50 -6.49
C ASP A 28 10.59 16.08 -6.83
N ARG A 29 9.82 15.04 -6.43
CA ARG A 29 10.17 13.65 -6.71
C ARG A 29 10.03 13.31 -8.19
N LEU A 30 9.03 13.85 -8.89
CA LEU A 30 8.87 13.63 -10.34
C LEU A 30 10.08 14.16 -11.13
N GLU A 31 10.67 15.28 -10.72
CA GLU A 31 11.88 15.80 -11.35
C GLU A 31 13.12 14.96 -11.01
N ALA A 32 13.26 14.55 -9.75
CA ALA A 32 14.45 13.87 -9.26
C ALA A 32 14.51 12.37 -9.61
N ASP A 33 13.36 11.68 -9.60
CA ASP A 33 13.34 10.23 -9.44
C ASP A 33 12.98 9.45 -10.72
N LEU A 34 12.40 10.10 -11.73
CA LEU A 34 11.96 9.40 -12.95
C LEU A 34 13.11 8.78 -13.76
N ASN A 35 14.31 9.35 -13.67
CA ASN A 35 15.49 8.83 -14.38
C ASN A 35 16.37 7.91 -13.51
N LEU A 36 15.92 7.56 -12.31
CA LEU A 36 16.61 6.57 -11.48
C LEU A 36 16.50 5.17 -12.10
N THR A 37 17.47 4.31 -11.77
CA THR A 37 17.34 2.89 -12.06
C THR A 37 16.21 2.28 -11.21
N TYR A 38 15.62 1.17 -11.67
CA TYR A 38 14.64 0.41 -10.88
C TYR A 38 15.16 0.11 -9.46
N GLN A 39 16.42 -0.32 -9.32
CA GLN A 39 17.01 -0.60 -8.01
C GLN A 39 17.01 0.62 -7.08
N LYS A 40 17.34 1.81 -7.62
CA LYS A 40 17.41 3.03 -6.81
C LYS A 40 16.01 3.63 -6.55
N PHE A 41 15.07 3.45 -7.47
CA PHE A 41 13.70 3.90 -7.31
C PHE A 41 12.89 3.01 -6.36
N ASP A 42 13.00 1.69 -6.50
CA ASP A 42 12.06 0.72 -5.91
C ASP A 42 12.66 -0.22 -4.85
N GLN A 43 13.98 -0.39 -4.79
CA GLN A 43 14.60 -1.38 -3.90
C GLN A 43 15.50 -0.74 -2.84
N THR A 44 15.55 0.59 -2.78
CA THR A 44 16.39 1.36 -1.86
C THR A 44 15.51 2.13 -0.87
N ASN A 45 15.71 1.95 0.43
CA ASN A 45 14.79 2.41 1.48
C ASN A 45 14.63 3.93 1.58
N ASP A 46 15.67 4.70 1.25
CA ASP A 46 15.75 6.16 1.42
C ASP A 46 15.74 6.89 0.08
N SER A 47 15.04 6.34 -0.91
CA SER A 47 15.07 6.82 -2.29
C SER A 47 13.76 6.53 -3.02
N GLY A 48 13.51 7.27 -4.11
CA GLY A 48 12.32 7.09 -4.94
C GLY A 48 11.02 7.28 -4.15
N PHE A 49 10.03 6.45 -4.46
CA PHE A 49 8.70 6.56 -3.86
C PHE A 49 8.67 6.39 -2.34
N ARG A 50 9.68 5.76 -1.74
CA ARG A 50 9.73 5.56 -0.28
C ARG A 50 9.89 6.85 0.50
N LEU A 51 10.40 7.90 -0.13
CA LEU A 51 10.44 9.23 0.50
C LEU A 51 9.01 9.75 0.76
N LEU A 52 8.11 9.61 -0.23
CA LEU A 52 6.69 9.96 -0.09
C LEU A 52 5.96 9.00 0.86
N GLU A 53 6.28 7.70 0.80
CA GLU A 53 5.72 6.70 1.73
C GLU A 53 6.06 7.05 3.19
N ALA A 54 7.31 7.41 3.47
CA ALA A 54 7.79 7.78 4.80
C ALA A 54 7.10 9.05 5.34
N SER A 55 6.78 10.01 4.46
CA SER A 55 5.97 11.19 4.80
C SER A 55 4.47 10.90 4.95
N GLY A 56 4.02 9.67 4.69
CA GLY A 56 2.60 9.28 4.71
C GLY A 56 1.80 9.75 3.50
N CYS A 57 2.48 10.22 2.44
CA CYS A 57 1.90 10.70 1.19
C CYS A 57 1.65 9.53 0.21
N TYR A 58 0.82 8.58 0.62
CA TYR A 58 0.64 7.31 -0.11
C TYR A 58 0.00 7.47 -1.50
N ALA A 59 -0.95 8.40 -1.65
CA ALA A 59 -1.60 8.67 -2.93
C ALA A 59 -0.59 9.24 -3.95
N GLU A 60 0.27 10.13 -3.48
CA GLU A 60 1.36 10.72 -4.25
C GLU A 60 2.46 9.70 -4.55
N ALA A 61 2.82 8.83 -3.60
CA ALA A 61 3.74 7.72 -3.83
C ALA A 61 3.21 6.79 -4.94
N ALA A 62 1.91 6.45 -4.93
CA ALA A 62 1.27 5.70 -6.00
C ALA A 62 1.34 6.45 -7.35
N SER A 63 1.11 7.76 -7.36
CA SER A 63 1.22 8.60 -8.56
C SER A 63 2.65 8.61 -9.13
N LEU A 64 3.66 8.73 -8.27
CA LEU A 64 5.06 8.67 -8.67
C LEU A 64 5.42 7.30 -9.27
N ILE A 65 5.04 6.20 -8.61
CA ILE A 65 5.27 4.84 -9.13
C ILE A 65 4.61 4.66 -10.50
N LYS A 66 3.34 5.07 -10.65
CA LYS A 66 2.60 4.97 -11.92
C LYS A 66 3.29 5.74 -13.04
N THR A 67 3.82 6.91 -12.73
CA THR A 67 4.57 7.74 -13.68
C THR A 67 5.92 7.12 -14.01
N PHE A 68 6.64 6.59 -13.03
CA PHE A 68 7.92 5.90 -13.23
C PHE A 68 7.77 4.65 -14.11
N ILE A 69 6.74 3.82 -13.88
CA ILE A 69 6.42 2.65 -14.71
C ILE A 69 6.22 3.08 -16.16
N LYS A 70 5.43 4.13 -16.40
CA LYS A 70 5.15 4.64 -17.74
C LYS A 70 6.40 5.22 -18.41
N HIS A 71 7.18 6.03 -17.69
CA HIS A 71 8.39 6.68 -18.20
C HIS A 71 9.47 5.67 -18.59
N ASN A 72 9.68 4.65 -17.77
CA ASN A 72 10.74 3.66 -17.95
C ASN A 72 10.27 2.36 -18.63
N ASN A 73 8.99 2.26 -19.00
CA ASN A 73 8.36 1.05 -19.53
C ASN A 73 8.62 -0.20 -18.64
N SER A 74 8.60 0.00 -17.33
CA SER A 74 8.96 -1.03 -16.34
C SER A 74 7.91 -2.15 -16.30
N LYS A 75 8.37 -3.39 -16.14
CA LYS A 75 7.54 -4.60 -16.03
C LYS A 75 7.78 -5.37 -14.73
N GLU A 76 8.45 -4.73 -13.78
CA GLU A 76 8.85 -5.37 -12.53
C GLU A 76 7.62 -5.61 -11.64
N ASN A 77 7.30 -6.87 -11.37
CA ASN A 77 6.14 -7.22 -10.56
C ASN A 77 6.21 -6.65 -9.14
N ALA A 78 7.41 -6.55 -8.55
CA ALA A 78 7.58 -5.95 -7.23
C ALA A 78 7.17 -4.47 -7.21
N LEU A 79 7.50 -3.71 -8.26
CA LEU A 79 7.10 -2.31 -8.39
C LEU A 79 5.58 -2.15 -8.54
N ILE A 80 4.96 -3.00 -9.35
CA ILE A 80 3.50 -3.01 -9.53
C ILE A 80 2.80 -3.44 -8.22
N TRP A 81 3.42 -4.34 -7.46
CA TRP A 81 2.94 -4.70 -6.13
C TRP A 81 3.03 -3.53 -5.14
N HIS A 82 4.15 -2.80 -5.10
CA HIS A 82 4.27 -1.60 -4.27
C HIS A 82 3.25 -0.53 -4.69
N LEU A 83 2.95 -0.37 -5.99
CA LEU A 83 1.85 0.49 -6.46
C LEU A 83 0.52 0.07 -5.85
N ALA A 84 0.19 -1.23 -5.87
CA ALA A 84 -1.04 -1.74 -5.26
C ALA A 84 -1.09 -1.44 -3.75
N GLN A 85 0.02 -1.61 -3.04
CA GLN A 85 0.10 -1.30 -1.61
C GLN A 85 -0.10 0.20 -1.34
N MET A 86 0.52 1.09 -2.14
CA MET A 86 0.36 2.54 -1.98
C MET A 86 -1.07 2.99 -2.26
N GLU A 87 -1.72 2.45 -3.30
CA GLU A 87 -3.14 2.68 -3.55
C GLU A 87 -3.99 2.15 -2.38
N GLY A 88 -3.64 1.00 -1.80
CA GLY A 88 -4.27 0.44 -0.61
C GLY A 88 -4.14 1.36 0.61
N PHE A 89 -2.94 1.86 0.90
CA PHE A 89 -2.70 2.80 2.01
C PHE A 89 -3.42 4.15 1.81
N ALA A 90 -3.60 4.57 0.56
CA ALA A 90 -4.38 5.75 0.21
C ALA A 90 -5.92 5.53 0.27
N GLY A 91 -6.38 4.30 0.46
CA GLY A 91 -7.81 3.95 0.45
C GLY A 91 -8.41 3.73 -0.94
N ASN A 92 -7.61 3.74 -1.99
CA ASN A 92 -8.03 3.53 -3.39
C ASN A 92 -8.14 2.03 -3.73
N TYR A 93 -9.00 1.31 -3.02
CA TYR A 93 -9.05 -0.16 -3.06
C TYR A 93 -9.35 -0.75 -4.44
N GLU A 94 -10.17 -0.11 -5.27
CA GLU A 94 -10.43 -0.60 -6.64
C GLU A 94 -9.15 -0.61 -7.50
N GLN A 95 -8.33 0.44 -7.40
CA GLN A 95 -7.03 0.49 -8.08
C GLN A 95 -6.03 -0.49 -7.47
N ALA A 96 -5.98 -0.58 -6.13
CA ALA A 96 -5.13 -1.53 -5.42
C ALA A 96 -5.41 -2.98 -5.88
N ILE A 97 -6.68 -3.38 -5.93
CA ILE A 97 -7.11 -4.70 -6.39
C ILE A 97 -6.73 -4.93 -7.85
N THR A 98 -6.92 -3.93 -8.72
CA THR A 98 -6.58 -4.03 -10.14
C THR A 98 -5.09 -4.28 -10.34
N HIS A 99 -4.23 -3.51 -9.67
CA HIS A 99 -2.79 -3.68 -9.75
C HIS A 99 -2.32 -4.99 -9.11
N ALA A 100 -2.87 -5.36 -7.95
CA ALA A 100 -2.53 -6.61 -7.28
C ALA A 100 -2.87 -7.86 -8.12
N LYS A 101 -4.02 -7.86 -8.82
CA LYS A 101 -4.37 -8.97 -9.72
C LYS A 101 -3.35 -9.17 -10.85
N SER A 102 -2.73 -8.08 -11.32
CA SER A 102 -1.75 -8.14 -12.43
C SER A 102 -0.40 -8.76 -12.06
N VAL A 103 -0.11 -8.92 -10.77
CA VAL A 103 1.15 -9.52 -10.28
C VAL A 103 1.00 -10.97 -9.79
N LEU A 104 -0.18 -11.56 -9.96
CA LEU A 104 -0.39 -12.99 -9.70
C LEU A 104 0.45 -13.83 -10.66
N ILE A 105 1.04 -14.91 -10.14
CA ILE A 105 1.89 -15.82 -10.90
C ILE A 105 1.04 -16.99 -11.39
N ASP A 106 0.95 -17.15 -12.71
CA ASP A 106 0.33 -18.32 -13.32
C ASP A 106 1.12 -19.58 -12.96
N ASN A 107 0.42 -20.61 -12.48
CA ASN A 107 1.00 -21.91 -12.10
C ASN A 107 2.19 -21.76 -11.10
N GLU A 108 1.97 -21.03 -9.99
CA GLU A 108 2.96 -20.85 -8.93
C GLU A 108 3.58 -22.18 -8.46
N ASP A 109 4.90 -22.32 -8.67
CA ASP A 109 5.66 -23.53 -8.37
C ASP A 109 6.38 -23.42 -7.02
N LEU A 110 5.67 -23.82 -5.96
CA LEU A 110 6.15 -23.81 -4.59
C LEU A 110 7.35 -24.75 -4.34
N SER A 111 7.68 -25.66 -5.28
CA SER A 111 8.85 -26.53 -5.17
C SER A 111 10.16 -25.80 -5.46
N LYS A 112 10.12 -24.76 -6.32
CA LYS A 112 11.28 -23.93 -6.66
C LYS A 112 11.51 -22.79 -5.66
N PHE A 113 10.42 -22.16 -5.25
CA PHE A 113 10.44 -21.10 -4.25
C PHE A 113 9.22 -21.25 -3.34
N PRO A 114 9.39 -21.70 -2.08
CA PRO A 114 8.28 -22.10 -1.22
C PRO A 114 7.52 -20.92 -0.62
N MET A 115 7.57 -19.74 -1.25
CA MET A 115 6.74 -18.60 -0.87
C MET A 115 5.36 -18.75 -1.49
N HIS A 116 4.33 -18.63 -0.66
CA HIS A 116 2.95 -18.54 -1.12
C HIS A 116 2.65 -17.09 -1.55
N TRP A 117 3.22 -16.66 -2.67
CA TRP A 117 3.09 -15.29 -3.16
C TRP A 117 1.65 -14.99 -3.57
N ASN A 118 1.02 -15.88 -4.31
CA ASN A 118 -0.37 -15.69 -4.74
C ASN A 118 -1.33 -15.59 -3.55
N ASP A 119 -1.20 -16.45 -2.54
CA ASP A 119 -2.03 -16.35 -1.33
C ASP A 119 -1.78 -15.02 -0.59
N PHE A 120 -0.54 -14.53 -0.56
CA PHE A 120 -0.24 -13.25 0.06
C PHE A 120 -0.94 -12.08 -0.66
N VAL A 121 -0.85 -12.06 -1.99
CA VAL A 121 -1.51 -11.03 -2.83
C VAL A 121 -3.03 -11.14 -2.70
N LEU A 122 -3.59 -12.35 -2.79
CA LEU A 122 -5.03 -12.59 -2.70
C LEU A 122 -5.59 -12.28 -1.30
N GLY A 123 -4.82 -12.50 -0.23
CA GLY A 123 -5.19 -12.08 1.12
C GLY A 123 -5.37 -10.56 1.23
N ASN A 124 -4.48 -9.78 0.62
CA ASN A 124 -4.63 -8.32 0.57
C ASN A 124 -5.86 -7.90 -0.26
N ILE A 125 -6.08 -8.54 -1.41
CA ILE A 125 -7.28 -8.32 -2.23
C ILE A 125 -8.55 -8.61 -1.44
N ALA A 126 -8.57 -9.70 -0.66
CA ALA A 126 -9.70 -10.07 0.18
C ALA A 126 -9.98 -9.00 1.25
N PHE A 127 -8.94 -8.45 1.90
CA PHE A 127 -9.11 -7.33 2.84
C PHE A 127 -9.70 -6.09 2.14
N TRP A 128 -9.12 -5.66 1.01
CA TRP A 128 -9.60 -4.50 0.26
C TRP A 128 -11.03 -4.68 -0.29
N SER A 129 -11.42 -5.92 -0.58
CA SER A 129 -12.76 -6.29 -1.08
C SER A 129 -13.76 -6.55 0.05
N LYS A 130 -13.35 -6.40 1.32
CA LYS A 130 -14.15 -6.73 2.51
C LYS A 130 -14.70 -8.17 2.49
N ASP A 131 -13.85 -9.12 2.08
CA ASP A 131 -14.11 -10.56 2.14
C ASP A 131 -13.25 -11.25 3.23
N GLU A 132 -13.80 -11.32 4.44
CA GLU A 132 -13.10 -11.89 5.59
C GLU A 132 -12.84 -13.40 5.44
N GLN A 133 -13.75 -14.12 4.78
CA GLN A 133 -13.65 -15.57 4.59
C GLN A 133 -12.50 -15.91 3.65
N SER A 134 -12.38 -15.19 2.53
CA SER A 134 -11.24 -15.34 1.63
C SER A 134 -9.93 -14.95 2.30
N LEU A 135 -9.91 -13.89 3.12
CA LEU A 135 -8.71 -13.51 3.88
C LEU A 135 -8.25 -14.63 4.81
N LYS A 136 -9.17 -15.23 5.59
CA LYS A 136 -8.87 -16.39 6.46
C LYS A 136 -8.32 -17.57 5.67
N LYS A 137 -8.95 -17.90 4.54
CA LYS A 137 -8.50 -18.99 3.67
C LYS A 137 -7.06 -18.79 3.19
N HIS A 138 -6.70 -17.59 2.76
CA HIS A 138 -5.34 -17.33 2.29
C HIS A 138 -4.30 -17.31 3.43
N ILE A 139 -4.70 -16.87 4.62
CA ILE A 139 -3.89 -17.01 5.84
C ILE A 139 -3.61 -18.49 6.13
N ASP A 140 -4.64 -19.34 6.09
CA ASP A 140 -4.51 -20.78 6.35
C ASP A 140 -3.59 -21.47 5.33
N ASN A 141 -3.66 -21.07 4.05
CA ASN A 141 -2.77 -21.60 3.01
C ASN A 141 -1.29 -21.26 3.27
N ILE A 142 -0.99 -20.01 3.65
CA ILE A 142 0.38 -19.57 3.96
C ILE A 142 0.91 -20.27 5.21
N GLN A 143 0.03 -20.53 6.19
CA GLN A 143 0.37 -21.15 7.48
C GLN A 143 1.03 -22.53 7.30
N ILE A 144 0.64 -23.30 6.27
CA ILE A 144 1.16 -24.64 5.94
C ILE A 144 2.69 -24.62 5.83
N ASN A 145 3.26 -23.57 5.23
CA ASN A 145 4.70 -23.43 5.00
C ASN A 145 5.31 -22.23 5.76
N SER A 146 4.76 -21.90 6.93
CA SER A 146 5.22 -20.77 7.78
C SER A 146 6.63 -20.94 8.36
N GLY A 147 7.25 -22.13 8.23
CA GLY A 147 8.68 -22.33 8.52
C GLY A 147 9.61 -21.56 7.58
N PHE A 148 9.14 -21.21 6.38
CA PHE A 148 9.87 -20.36 5.45
C PHE A 148 9.73 -18.89 5.84
N LYS A 149 10.87 -18.19 6.02
CA LYS A 149 10.89 -16.82 6.59
C LYS A 149 9.98 -15.83 5.86
N PRO A 150 9.93 -15.76 4.51
CA PRO A 150 8.97 -14.92 3.80
C PRO A 150 7.50 -15.19 4.18
N ASN A 151 7.09 -16.46 4.24
CA ASN A 151 5.72 -16.83 4.63
C ASN A 151 5.42 -16.43 6.06
N LYS A 152 6.38 -16.56 6.98
CA LYS A 152 6.21 -16.09 8.37
C LYS A 152 5.94 -14.60 8.45
N ILE A 153 6.62 -13.80 7.63
CA ILE A 153 6.42 -12.33 7.57
C ILE A 153 5.04 -12.03 6.99
N ASN A 154 4.69 -12.64 5.86
CA ASN A 154 3.40 -12.46 5.20
C ASN A 154 2.23 -12.88 6.09
N LEU A 155 2.38 -13.98 6.83
CA LEU A 155 1.39 -14.46 7.79
C LEU A 155 1.14 -13.42 8.89
N LYS A 156 2.20 -12.87 9.48
CA LYS A 156 2.07 -11.80 10.50
C LYS A 156 1.35 -10.58 9.92
N TYR A 157 1.67 -10.22 8.68
CA TYR A 157 1.07 -9.10 7.97
C TYR A 157 -0.44 -9.28 7.78
N LEU A 158 -0.85 -10.38 7.12
CA LEU A 158 -2.26 -10.67 6.87
C LEU A 158 -3.04 -10.92 8.17
N SER A 159 -2.41 -11.48 9.19
CA SER A 159 -3.04 -11.64 10.51
C SER A 159 -3.35 -10.28 11.15
N LYS A 160 -2.49 -9.27 10.98
CA LYS A 160 -2.77 -7.90 11.47
C LYS A 160 -3.97 -7.29 10.75
N LEU A 161 -4.09 -7.54 9.44
CA LEU A 161 -5.25 -7.15 8.65
C LEU A 161 -6.52 -7.85 9.14
N LEU A 162 -6.47 -9.15 9.40
CA LEU A 162 -7.63 -9.91 9.87
C LEU A 162 -8.10 -9.43 11.26
N VAL A 163 -7.17 -9.16 12.19
CA VAL A 163 -7.51 -8.63 13.51
C VAL A 163 -8.18 -7.25 13.43
N ASN A 164 -7.80 -6.44 12.44
CA ASN A 164 -8.32 -5.10 12.24
C ASN A 164 -9.18 -5.01 10.97
N PHE A 165 -9.96 -6.06 10.66
CA PHE A 165 -10.63 -6.25 9.38
C PHE A 165 -11.56 -5.08 8.98
N ASP A 166 -12.23 -4.49 9.97
CA ASP A 166 -13.17 -3.40 9.74
C ASP A 166 -12.50 -2.03 9.59
N SER A 167 -11.20 -1.92 9.89
CA SER A 167 -10.45 -0.66 9.76
C SER A 167 -10.07 -0.36 8.31
N SER A 168 -9.54 0.84 8.05
CA SER A 168 -8.82 1.11 6.80
C SER A 168 -7.52 0.29 6.74
N TYR A 169 -7.00 0.07 5.53
CA TYR A 169 -5.75 -0.65 5.34
C TYR A 169 -4.58 0.01 6.08
N LYS A 170 -4.56 1.35 6.09
CA LYS A 170 -3.59 2.15 6.83
C LYS A 170 -3.67 1.89 8.33
N GLU A 171 -4.85 2.04 8.92
CA GLU A 171 -5.07 1.81 10.36
C GLU A 171 -4.80 0.35 10.77
N ALA A 172 -5.13 -0.59 9.90
CA ALA A 172 -4.88 -2.00 10.15
C ALA A 172 -3.39 -2.35 10.16
N LEU A 173 -2.52 -1.55 9.54
CA LEU A 173 -1.10 -1.87 9.34
C LEU A 173 -0.10 -0.96 10.05
N LEU A 174 -0.46 0.28 10.36
CA LEU A 174 0.34 1.19 11.16
C LEU A 174 -0.04 1.03 12.63
#